data_AF-A5I467-F1
#
_entry.id   AF-A5I467-F1
#
_cell.length_a   1.000
_cell.length_b   1.000
_cell.length_c   1.000
_cell.angle_alpha   90.00
_cell.angle_beta   90.00
_cell.angle_gamma   90.00
#
_symmetry.space_group_name_H-M   'P 1'
#
loop_
_entity.id
_entity.type
_entity.pdbx_description
1 polymer ?
#
loop_
_entity_poly.entity_id
_entity_poly.type
_entity_poly.pdbx_seq_one_letter_code
_entity_poly.pdbx_strand_id
1 'polypeptide(L)'
;MKPTLFNKEGHLTDDTVKLLKRGTLKDEELISILEHISDCQKCASVFADSFEDDELAEAPLGFEEKVQIEIKNKKKSNIHFSLYCVRVAVAASIALIMVFSNGLSFIANTKTNYVKPLDLSFINSFNSELNTFSEKIIKMEVFNNDKEKK
;
A
#
# COMPACT_ATOMS: atom_id res chain seq x y z
N MET A 1 -12.00 -28.58 -45.25
CA MET A 1 -10.75 -28.83 -44.52
C MET A 1 -10.64 -27.74 -43.48
N LYS A 2 -10.59 -28.05 -42.17
CA LYS A 2 -10.42 -26.99 -41.15
C LYS A 2 -9.04 -26.37 -41.36
N PRO A 3 -8.91 -25.05 -41.57
CA PRO A 3 -7.59 -24.43 -41.63
C PRO A 3 -6.89 -24.67 -40.28
N THR A 4 -5.63 -25.09 -40.33
CA THR A 4 -4.79 -25.13 -39.14
C THR A 4 -4.59 -23.70 -38.67
N LEU A 5 -5.00 -23.40 -37.42
CA LEU A 5 -4.96 -22.03 -36.89
C LEU A 5 -3.53 -21.47 -36.85
N PHE A 6 -2.57 -22.36 -36.58
CA PHE A 6 -1.15 -22.06 -36.48
C PHE A 6 -0.35 -22.76 -37.58
N ASN A 7 0.74 -22.13 -38.01
CA ASN A 7 1.73 -22.68 -38.90
C ASN A 7 2.69 -23.63 -38.16
N LYS A 8 3.65 -24.22 -38.90
CA LYS A 8 4.64 -25.15 -38.33
C LYS A 8 5.59 -24.51 -37.31
N GLU A 9 5.70 -23.19 -37.32
CA GLU A 9 6.53 -22.41 -36.39
C GLU A 9 5.76 -21.99 -35.13
N GLY A 10 4.46 -22.30 -35.05
CA GLY A 10 3.61 -21.92 -33.93
C GLY A 10 3.04 -20.50 -34.01
N HIS A 11 3.11 -19.83 -35.16
CA HIS A 11 2.49 -18.52 -35.39
C HIS A 11 1.15 -18.66 -36.11
N LEU A 12 0.31 -17.62 -36.04
CA LEU A 12 -0.94 -17.59 -36.80
C LEU A 12 -0.67 -17.70 -38.31
N THR A 13 -1.51 -18.44 -39.01
CA THR A 13 -1.50 -18.45 -40.47
C THR A 13 -2.19 -17.19 -41.02
N ASP A 14 -1.83 -16.79 -42.24
CA ASP A 14 -2.43 -15.61 -42.90
C ASP A 14 -3.96 -15.73 -43.02
N ASP A 15 -4.47 -16.95 -43.24
CA ASP A 15 -5.91 -17.21 -43.29
C ASP A 15 -6.56 -16.99 -41.92
N THR A 16 -5.91 -17.42 -40.83
CA THR A 16 -6.38 -17.17 -39.47
C THR A 16 -6.41 -15.68 -39.14
N VAL A 17 -5.39 -14.92 -39.56
CA VAL A 17 -5.34 -13.46 -39.37
C VAL A 17 -6.52 -12.79 -40.09
N LYS A 18 -6.81 -13.20 -41.33
CA LYS A 18 -7.98 -12.70 -42.09
C LYS A 18 -9.31 -13.06 -41.42
N LEU A 19 -9.44 -14.27 -40.88
CA LEU A 19 -10.64 -14.70 -40.15
C LEU A 19 -10.83 -13.92 -38.85
N LEU A 20 -9.74 -13.64 -38.13
CA LEU A 20 -9.73 -12.82 -36.93
C LEU A 20 -10.16 -11.39 -37.23
N LYS A 21 -9.58 -10.77 -38.27
CA LYS A 21 -9.95 -9.43 -38.75
C LYS A 21 -11.43 -9.31 -39.09
N ARG A 22 -12.02 -10.36 -39.67
CA ARG A 22 -13.45 -10.39 -40.04
C ARG A 22 -14.39 -10.70 -38.89
N GLY A 23 -13.87 -11.13 -37.73
CA GLY A 23 -14.69 -11.53 -36.57
C GLY A 23 -15.54 -12.78 -36.82
N THR A 24 -15.13 -13.67 -37.72
CA THR A 24 -15.91 -14.87 -38.12
C THR A 24 -15.48 -16.15 -37.42
N LEU A 25 -14.63 -16.05 -36.39
CA LEU A 25 -14.14 -17.19 -35.61
C LEU A 25 -15.19 -17.63 -34.58
N LYS A 26 -15.17 -18.91 -34.22
CA LYS A 26 -15.94 -19.41 -33.08
C LYS A 26 -15.30 -18.96 -31.77
N ASP A 27 -16.10 -18.84 -30.71
CA ASP A 27 -15.64 -18.33 -29.42
C ASP A 27 -14.43 -19.09 -28.88
N GLU A 28 -14.40 -20.42 -28.99
CA GLU A 28 -13.27 -21.22 -28.50
C GLU A 28 -11.98 -20.97 -29.29
N GLU A 29 -12.10 -20.79 -30.61
CA GLU A 29 -10.97 -20.50 -31.50
C GLU A 29 -10.48 -19.07 -31.28
N LEU A 30 -11.41 -18.12 -31.09
CA LEU A 30 -11.12 -16.72 -30.82
C LEU A 30 -10.34 -16.55 -29.52
N ILE A 31 -10.77 -17.19 -28.43
CA ILE A 31 -10.08 -17.12 -27.13
C ILE A 31 -8.65 -17.63 -27.28
N SER A 32 -8.46 -18.79 -27.90
CA SER A 32 -7.13 -19.39 -28.09
C SER A 32 -6.20 -18.50 -28.92
N ILE A 33 -6.73 -17.85 -29.97
CA ILE A 33 -5.96 -16.94 -30.82
C ILE A 33 -5.58 -15.66 -30.06
N LEU A 34 -6.50 -15.07 -29.30
CA LEU A 34 -6.25 -13.85 -28.55
C LEU A 34 -5.25 -14.08 -27.40
N GLU A 35 -5.33 -15.23 -26.73
CA GLU A 35 -4.35 -15.66 -25.72
C GLU A 35 -2.95 -15.83 -26.33
N HIS A 36 -2.86 -16.39 -27.54
CA HIS A 36 -1.58 -16.45 -28.23
C HIS A 36 -1.04 -15.06 -28.61
N ILE A 37 -1.90 -14.16 -29.10
CA ILE A 37 -1.51 -12.79 -29.49
C ILE A 37 -1.00 -11.99 -28.28
N SER A 38 -1.58 -12.18 -27.09
CA SER A 38 -1.11 -11.47 -25.89
C SER A 38 0.33 -11.82 -25.51
N ASP A 39 0.78 -13.03 -25.83
CA ASP A 39 2.12 -13.52 -25.49
C ASP A 39 3.10 -13.50 -26.68
N CYS A 40 2.61 -13.40 -27.91
CA CYS A 40 3.43 -13.44 -29.12
C CYS A 40 3.49 -12.08 -29.83
N GLN A 41 4.55 -11.31 -29.56
CA GLN A 41 4.78 -10.00 -30.19
C GLN A 41 4.72 -10.05 -31.72
N LYS A 42 5.26 -11.10 -32.35
CA LYS A 42 5.24 -11.23 -33.82
C LYS A 42 3.82 -11.34 -34.37
N CYS A 43 2.96 -12.15 -33.74
CA CYS A 43 1.57 -12.29 -34.15
C CYS A 43 0.76 -11.01 -33.87
N ALA A 44 1.04 -10.32 -32.76
CA ALA A 44 0.44 -9.02 -32.46
C ALA A 44 0.79 -7.98 -33.53
N SER A 45 2.05 -7.90 -33.95
CA SER A 45 2.48 -7.01 -35.04
C SER A 45 1.81 -7.37 -36.36
N VAL A 46 1.84 -8.65 -36.77
CA VAL A 46 1.20 -9.09 -38.02
C VAL A 46 -0.30 -8.79 -38.04
N PHE A 47 -1.00 -8.93 -36.91
CA PHE A 47 -2.41 -8.59 -36.83
C PHE A 47 -2.65 -7.07 -36.91
N ALA A 48 -1.86 -6.27 -36.20
CA ALA A 48 -1.95 -4.81 -36.26
C ALA A 48 -1.67 -4.27 -37.67
N ASP A 49 -0.66 -4.82 -38.34
CA ASP A 49 -0.25 -4.44 -39.70
C ASP A 49 -1.19 -5.01 -40.78
N SER A 50 -2.18 -5.84 -40.41
CA SER A 50 -3.16 -6.40 -41.36
C SER A 50 -4.31 -5.45 -41.72
N PHE A 51 -4.39 -4.30 -41.04
CA PHE A 51 -5.38 -3.25 -41.29
C PHE A 51 -4.82 -2.21 -42.25
N GLU A 52 -5.63 -1.81 -43.22
CA GLU A 52 -5.33 -0.70 -44.10
C GLU A 52 -5.76 0.62 -43.44
N ASP A 53 -5.13 1.75 -43.81
CA ASP A 53 -5.39 3.06 -43.18
C ASP A 53 -6.85 3.51 -43.31
N ASP A 54 -7.57 3.06 -44.35
CA ASP A 54 -8.98 3.38 -44.60
C ASP A 54 -9.96 2.50 -43.83
N GLU A 55 -9.49 1.42 -43.21
CA GLU A 55 -10.30 0.54 -42.36
C GLU A 55 -10.30 0.99 -40.89
N LEU A 56 -9.37 1.87 -40.51
CA LEU A 56 -9.22 2.38 -39.16
C LEU A 56 -10.00 3.69 -38.97
N ALA A 57 -10.68 3.81 -37.84
CA ALA A 57 -11.34 5.06 -37.49
C ALA A 57 -10.29 6.15 -37.18
N GLU A 58 -10.53 7.37 -37.67
CA GLU A 58 -9.71 8.51 -37.29
C GLU A 58 -9.79 8.74 -35.78
N ALA A 59 -8.63 8.90 -35.16
CA ALA A 59 -8.55 9.24 -33.75
C ALA A 59 -9.18 10.63 -33.51
N PRO A 60 -9.97 10.82 -32.43
CA PRO A 60 -10.49 12.13 -32.08
C PRO A 60 -9.38 13.16 -31.87
N LEU A 61 -9.66 14.43 -32.17
CA LEU A 61 -8.72 15.52 -31.94
C LEU A 61 -8.21 15.54 -30.49
N GLY A 62 -6.89 15.63 -30.32
CA GLY A 62 -6.23 15.62 -29.02
C GLY A 62 -6.16 14.26 -28.31
N PHE A 63 -6.53 13.15 -28.99
CA PHE A 63 -6.40 11.81 -28.41
C PHE A 63 -4.95 11.46 -28.07
N GLU A 64 -4.01 11.72 -28.97
CA GLU A 64 -2.58 11.47 -28.74
C GLU A 64 -2.07 12.23 -27.51
N GLU A 65 -2.37 13.53 -27.41
CA GLU A 65 -1.95 14.37 -26.29
C GLU A 65 -2.47 13.81 -24.95
N LYS A 66 -3.76 13.43 -24.90
CA LYS A 66 -4.36 12.82 -23.70
C LYS A 66 -3.66 11.52 -23.32
N VAL A 67 -3.41 10.63 -24.28
CA VAL A 67 -2.71 9.36 -24.03
C VAL A 67 -1.29 9.62 -23.49
N GLN A 68 -0.55 10.56 -24.09
CA GLN A 68 0.80 10.91 -23.63
C GLN A 68 0.79 11.48 -22.20
N ILE A 69 -0.17 12.35 -21.87
CA ILE A 69 -0.34 12.91 -20.53
C ILE A 69 -0.60 11.79 -19.51
N GLU A 70 -1.50 10.85 -19.81
CA GLU A 70 -1.83 9.72 -18.93
C GLU A 70 -0.61 8.80 -18.69
N ILE A 71 0.13 8.46 -19.76
CA ILE A 71 1.36 7.67 -19.65
C ILE A 71 2.38 8.37 -18.74
N LYS A 72 2.58 9.68 -18.94
CA LYS A 72 3.51 10.49 -18.14
C LYS A 72 3.09 10.57 -16.68
N ASN A 73 1.79 10.75 -16.41
CA ASN A 73 1.24 10.79 -15.06
C ASN A 73 1.41 9.46 -14.33
N LYS A 74 1.17 8.32 -15.02
CA LYS A 74 1.40 6.98 -14.46
C LYS A 74 2.87 6.76 -14.11
N LYS A 75 3.81 7.19 -14.96
CA LYS A 75 5.25 7.13 -14.66
C LYS A 75 5.63 7.97 -13.43
N LYS A 76 4.99 9.13 -13.25
CA LYS A 76 5.21 10.00 -12.08
C LYS A 76 4.74 9.33 -10.78
N SER A 77 3.63 8.59 -10.80
CA SER A 77 3.12 7.87 -9.63
C SER A 77 4.12 6.81 -9.09
N ASN A 78 4.78 6.08 -9.99
CA ASN A 78 5.78 5.07 -9.60
C ASN A 78 7.00 5.65 -8.86
N ILE A 79 7.35 6.92 -9.12
CA ILE A 79 8.44 7.61 -8.40
C ILE A 79 8.07 7.78 -6.92
N HIS A 80 6.81 8.09 -6.61
CA HIS A 80 6.36 8.22 -5.22
C HIS A 80 6.46 6.90 -4.46
N PHE A 81 6.09 5.79 -5.11
CA PHE A 81 6.23 4.46 -4.52
C PHE A 81 7.69 4.07 -4.29
N SER A 82 8.57 4.32 -5.26
CA SER A 82 10.01 4.06 -5.12
C SER A 82 10.65 4.86 -3.99
N LEU A 83 10.30 6.14 -3.84
CA LEU A 83 10.79 6.98 -2.74
C LEU A 83 10.30 6.48 -1.38
N TYR A 84 9.07 5.98 -1.30
CA TYR A 84 8.54 5.36 -0.10
C TYR A 84 9.32 4.10 0.28
N CYS A 85 9.55 3.19 -0.67
CA CYS A 85 10.34 1.97 -0.44
C CYS A 85 11.76 2.29 0.06
N VAL A 86 12.43 3.28 -0.54
CA VAL A 86 13.76 3.73 -0.11
C VAL A 86 13.73 4.25 1.32
N ARG A 87 12.74 5.09 1.68
CA ARG A 87 12.59 5.61 3.05
C ARG A 87 12.39 4.49 4.07
N VAL A 88 11.54 3.51 3.75
CA VAL A 88 11.30 2.35 4.62
C VAL A 88 12.56 1.51 4.78
N ALA A 89 13.28 1.24 3.68
CA ALA A 89 14.53 0.48 3.72
C ALA A 89 15.58 1.19 4.59
N VAL A 90 15.77 2.51 4.43
CA VAL A 90 16.69 3.30 5.24
C VAL A 90 16.30 3.26 6.72
N ALA A 91 15.02 3.46 7.05
CA ALA A 91 14.55 3.41 8.44
C ALA A 91 14.77 2.03 9.07
N ALA A 92 14.50 0.95 8.32
CA ALA A 92 14.73 -0.42 8.77
C ALA A 92 16.23 -0.68 8.99
N SER A 93 17.10 -0.27 8.07
CA SER A 93 18.56 -0.39 8.23
C SER A 93 19.07 0.38 9.45
N ILE A 94 18.59 1.61 9.67
CA ILE A 94 18.96 2.41 10.85
C ILE A 94 18.49 1.73 12.14
N ALA A 95 17.27 1.17 12.17
CA ALA A 95 16.75 0.44 13.31
C ALA A 95 17.60 -0.80 13.62
N LEU A 96 17.99 -1.56 12.60
CA LEU A 96 18.88 -2.72 12.76
C LEU A 96 20.25 -2.30 13.31
N ILE A 97 20.85 -1.24 12.77
CA ILE A 97 22.12 -0.69 13.30
C ILE A 97 21.96 -0.28 14.77
N MET A 98 20.89 0.43 15.13
CA MET A 98 20.66 0.84 16.52
C MET A 98 20.51 -0.34 17.49
N VAL A 99 19.84 -1.41 17.07
CA VAL A 99 19.64 -2.63 17.87
C VAL A 99 20.93 -3.44 18.00
N PHE A 100 21.64 -3.67 16.90
CA PHE A 100 22.80 -4.57 16.88
C PHE A 100 24.14 -3.89 17.23
N SER A 101 24.26 -2.56 17.11
CA SER A 101 25.50 -1.82 17.41
C SER A 101 25.55 -1.21 18.80
N ASN A 102 24.68 -1.64 19.74
CA ASN A 102 24.62 -1.10 21.10
C ASN A 102 24.32 0.43 21.17
N GLY A 103 23.79 1.04 20.11
CA GLY A 103 23.48 2.48 20.05
C GLY A 103 22.44 2.91 21.09
N LEU A 104 21.52 2.00 21.44
CA LEU A 104 20.56 2.20 22.52
C LEU A 104 21.23 2.31 23.90
N SER A 105 22.31 1.57 24.12
CA SER A 105 23.10 1.59 25.38
C SER A 105 23.83 2.93 25.56
N PHE A 106 24.36 3.52 24.47
CA PHE A 106 24.99 4.83 24.50
C PHE A 106 24.00 5.95 24.87
N ILE A 107 22.81 5.96 24.25
CA ILE A 107 21.76 6.97 24.56
C ILE A 107 21.24 6.78 26.00
N ALA A 108 21.03 5.54 26.44
CA ALA A 108 20.60 5.25 27.81
C ALA A 108 21.66 5.68 28.85
N ASN A 109 22.95 5.53 28.55
CA ASN A 109 24.03 5.85 29.49
C ASN A 109 24.31 7.37 29.62
N THR A 110 23.93 8.18 28.63
CA THR A 110 24.08 9.67 28.71
C THR A 110 23.09 10.36 29.66
N LYS A 111 22.05 9.67 30.16
CA LYS A 111 21.09 10.21 31.13
C LYS A 111 21.39 9.88 32.61
N THR A 112 22.62 9.51 32.95
CA THR A 112 22.97 9.11 34.34
C THR A 112 23.48 10.23 35.24
N ASN A 113 23.48 11.49 34.79
CA ASN A 113 23.88 12.61 35.65
C ASN A 113 22.68 13.26 36.36
N TYR A 114 22.62 13.04 37.68
CA TYR A 114 21.83 13.74 38.71
C TYR A 114 20.32 13.43 38.78
N VAL A 115 19.96 12.26 39.32
CA VAL A 115 18.62 12.06 39.89
C VAL A 115 18.61 12.67 41.29
N LYS A 116 17.98 13.85 41.43
CA LYS A 116 17.68 14.47 42.73
C LYS A 116 16.87 13.44 43.53
N PRO A 117 17.24 13.07 44.78
CA PRO A 117 16.45 12.12 45.55
C PRO A 117 15.01 12.65 45.66
N LEU A 118 14.03 11.77 45.41
CA LEU A 118 12.61 12.12 45.52
C LEU A 118 12.36 12.77 46.87
N ASP A 119 11.79 13.98 46.85
CA ASP A 119 11.36 14.63 48.08
C ASP A 119 10.13 13.91 48.60
N LEU A 120 10.34 13.04 49.59
CA LEU A 120 9.30 12.23 50.24
C LEU A 120 8.41 13.07 51.18
N SER A 121 8.59 14.39 51.25
CA SER A 121 7.71 15.31 51.98
C SER A 121 6.24 15.21 51.54
N PHE A 122 5.97 14.85 50.27
CA PHE A 122 4.63 14.56 49.78
C PHE A 122 3.93 13.43 50.57
N ILE A 123 4.65 12.40 51.01
CA ILE A 123 4.06 11.29 51.78
C ILE A 123 3.50 11.79 53.12
N ASN A 124 4.19 12.74 53.76
CA ASN A 124 3.72 13.32 55.01
C ASN A 124 2.45 14.16 54.80
N SER A 125 2.36 14.89 53.69
CA SER A 125 1.13 15.63 53.32
C SER A 125 -0.03 14.67 53.04
N PHE A 126 0.21 13.61 52.28
CA PHE A 126 -0.81 12.58 52.00
C PHE A 126 -1.30 11.89 53.27
N ASN A 127 -0.42 11.55 54.20
CA ASN A 127 -0.82 10.98 55.48
C ASN A 127 -1.69 11.94 56.31
N SER A 128 -1.37 13.23 56.31
CA SER A 128 -2.18 14.22 57.01
C SER A 128 -3.56 14.42 56.36
N GLU A 129 -3.63 14.44 55.03
CA GLU A 129 -4.89 14.54 54.28
C GLU A 129 -5.78 13.31 54.52
N LEU A 130 -5.22 12.10 54.50
CA LEU A 130 -5.96 10.87 54.80
C LEU A 130 -6.49 10.85 56.24
N ASN A 131 -5.69 11.30 57.20
CA ASN A 131 -6.15 11.39 58.59
C ASN A 131 -7.30 12.40 58.73
N THR A 132 -7.20 13.55 58.05
CA THR A 132 -8.25 14.59 58.04
C THR A 132 -9.52 14.09 57.36
N PHE A 133 -9.38 13.33 56.28
CA PHE A 133 -10.50 12.70 55.58
C PHE A 133 -11.17 11.62 56.44
N SER A 134 -10.39 10.77 57.10
CA SER A 134 -10.87 9.77 58.04
C SER A 134 -11.69 10.42 59.16
N GLU A 135 -11.18 11.49 59.77
CA GLU A 135 -11.93 12.25 60.79
C GLU A 135 -13.24 12.83 60.24
N LYS A 136 -13.24 13.31 58.99
CA LYS A 136 -14.46 13.82 58.35
C LYS A 136 -15.49 12.71 58.13
N ILE A 137 -15.07 11.51 57.69
CA ILE A 137 -15.96 10.35 57.54
C ILE A 137 -16.54 9.97 58.90
N ILE A 138 -15.71 9.83 59.94
CA ILE A 138 -16.17 9.45 61.28
C ILE A 138 -17.18 10.46 61.80
N LYS A 139 -16.90 11.76 61.68
CA LYS A 139 -17.85 12.81 62.09
C LYS A 139 -19.15 12.73 61.28
N MET A 140 -19.06 12.49 59.97
CA MET A 140 -20.23 12.36 59.10
C MET A 140 -21.07 11.12 59.41
N GLU A 141 -20.45 9.99 59.74
CA GLU A 141 -21.14 8.78 60.19
C GLU A 141 -21.87 9.01 61.52
N VAL A 142 -21.22 9.68 62.49
CA VAL A 142 -21.85 10.08 63.75
C VAL A 142 -23.05 11.00 63.51
N PHE A 143 -22.92 12.01 62.63
CA PHE A 143 -24.05 12.90 62.28
C PHE A 143 -25.19 12.16 61.57
N ASN A 144 -24.92 11.13 60.77
CA ASN A 144 -25.97 10.35 60.12
C ASN A 144 -26.70 9.46 61.13
N ASN A 145 -25.98 8.83 62.06
CA ASN A 145 -26.56 7.96 63.09
C ASN A 145 -27.42 8.75 64.10
N ASP A 146 -27.06 10.01 64.42
CA ASP A 146 -27.86 10.90 65.27
C ASP A 146 -29.13 11.43 64.58
N LYS A 147 -29.18 11.43 63.23
CA LYS A 147 -30.39 11.79 62.45
C LYS A 147 -31.36 10.63 62.28
N GLU A 148 -30.89 9.38 62.32
CA GLU A 148 -31.75 8.19 62.23
C GLU A 148 -32.40 7.80 63.57
N LYS A 149 -31.91 8.34 64.70
CA LYS A 149 -32.45 8.07 66.05
C LYS A 149 -33.31 9.20 66.65
N LYS A 150 -33.72 10.18 65.84
CA LYS A 150 -34.67 11.25 66.19
C LYS A 150 -35.93 11.16 65.34
#